data_AF-A0A4R4E947-F1
#
_entry.id   AF-A0A4R4E947-F1
#
_cell.length_a   1.000
_cell.length_b   1.000
_cell.length_c   1.000
_cell.angle_alpha   90.00
_cell.angle_beta   90.00
_cell.angle_gamma   90.00
#
_symmetry.space_group_name_H-M   'P 1'
#
loop_
_entity.id
_entity.type
_entity.pdbx_description
1 polymer ?
#
loop_
_entity_poly.entity_id
_entity_poly.type
_entity_poly.pdbx_seq_one_letter_code
_entity_poly.pdbx_strand_id
1 'polypeptide(L)' 'MDKNVIARRVRAFRKLKGHTQAELAEMIGVSMAVLGSIERGTRKPDMKILQRISAILHVGIEELHVVKSGQVERG' A
#
# COMPACT_ATOMS: atom_id res chain seq x y z
N MET A 1 -9.25 16.90 4.27
CA MET A 1 -8.49 15.78 4.86
C MET A 1 -8.27 14.75 3.77
N ASP A 2 -7.31 14.99 2.89
CA ASP A 2 -7.00 14.09 1.78
C ASP A 2 -6.36 12.82 2.32
N LYS A 3 -7.25 11.88 2.68
CA LYS A 3 -6.92 10.57 3.19
C LYS A 3 -6.25 9.78 2.07
N ASN A 4 -4.93 9.90 1.95
CA ASN A 4 -4.09 9.11 1.05
C ASN A 4 -4.52 7.63 1.15
N VAL A 5 -5.28 7.17 0.15
CA VAL A 5 -6.00 5.89 0.22
C VAL A 5 -5.00 4.73 0.24
N ILE A 6 -3.90 4.90 -0.49
CA ILE A 6 -2.76 3.99 -0.51
C ILE A 6 -2.22 3.80 0.90
N ALA A 7 -1.91 4.89 1.60
CA ALA A 7 -1.38 4.86 2.95
C ALA A 7 -2.29 4.06 3.90
N ARG A 8 -3.60 4.30 3.84
CA ARG A 8 -4.58 3.57 4.65
C ARG A 8 -4.69 2.09 4.28
N ARG A 9 -4.71 1.76 2.98
CA ARG A 9 -4.83 0.38 2.49
C ARG A 9 -3.59 -0.44 2.81
N VAL A 10 -2.39 0.10 2.59
CA VAL A 10 -1.12 -0.55 2.98
C VAL A 10 -1.14 -0.87 4.48
N ARG A 11 -1.48 0.11 5.33
CA ARG A 11 -1.57 -0.09 6.78
C ARG A 11 -2.62 -1.14 7.16
N ALA A 12 -3.79 -1.12 6.53
CA ALA A 12 -4.88 -2.04 6.81
C ALA A 12 -4.50 -3.48 6.44
N PHE A 13 -3.99 -3.71 5.23
CA PHE A 13 -3.57 -5.04 4.79
C PHE A 13 -2.38 -5.55 5.58
N ARG A 14 -1.39 -4.71 5.90
CA ARG A 14 -0.28 -5.12 6.76
C ARG A 14 -0.78 -5.67 8.10
N LYS A 15 -1.70 -4.95 8.75
CA LYS A 15 -2.31 -5.40 10.01
C LYS A 15 -3.13 -6.67 9.84
N LEU A 16 -3.90 -6.77 8.75
CA LEU A 16 -4.70 -7.96 8.44
C LEU A 16 -3.83 -9.22 8.26
N LYS A 17 -2.63 -9.06 7.69
CA LYS A 17 -1.64 -10.14 7.55
C LYS A 17 -0.78 -10.39 8.80
N GLY A 18 -1.01 -9.63 9.88
CA GLY A 18 -0.30 -9.81 11.15
C GLY A 18 1.13 -9.27 11.18
N HIS A 19 1.56 -8.49 10.18
CA HIS A 19 2.92 -7.99 10.13
C HIS A 19 3.13 -6.71 10.95
N THR A 20 4.25 -6.61 11.65
CA THR A 20 4.75 -5.34 12.19
C THR A 20 5.29 -4.42 11.08
N GLN A 21 5.51 -3.14 11.38
CA GLN A 21 6.15 -2.24 10.41
C GLN A 21 7.61 -2.65 10.14
N ALA A 22 8.30 -3.20 11.14
CA ALA A 22 9.67 -3.65 10.97
C ALA A 22 9.73 -4.84 10.00
N GLU A 23 8.89 -5.86 10.22
CA GLU A 23 8.81 -7.06 9.37
C GLU A 23 8.47 -6.72 7.92
N LEU A 24 7.41 -5.93 7.69
CA LEU A 24 7.05 -5.59 6.31
C LEU A 24 8.14 -4.74 5.64
N ALA A 25 8.77 -3.83 6.38
CA ALA A 25 9.84 -3.00 5.83
C ALA A 25 11.06 -3.85 5.42
N GLU A 26 11.44 -4.81 6.26
CA GLU A 26 12.49 -5.78 5.96
C GLU A 26 12.15 -6.60 4.70
N MET A 27 10.95 -7.19 4.63
CA MET A 27 10.52 -8.01 3.50
C MET A 27 10.48 -7.24 2.16
N ILE A 28 10.14 -5.95 2.16
CA ILE A 28 10.13 -5.12 0.94
C ILE A 28 11.47 -4.40 0.68
N GLY A 29 12.46 -4.57 1.58
CA GLY A 29 13.81 -4.02 1.45
C GLY A 29 13.87 -2.50 1.63
N VAL A 30 13.16 -1.95 2.63
CA VAL A 30 13.21 -0.52 3.01
C VAL A 30 13.38 -0.38 4.51
N SER A 31 13.70 0.83 5.00
CA SER A 31 13.72 1.08 6.44
C SER A 31 12.30 1.17 7.03
N MET A 32 12.15 0.82 8.31
CA MET A 32 10.89 0.98 9.04
C MET A 32 10.35 2.42 8.98
N ALA A 33 11.25 3.42 9.02
CA ALA A 33 10.88 4.84 8.91
C ALA A 33 10.27 5.18 7.54
N VAL A 34 10.76 4.56 6.47
CA VAL A 34 10.20 4.68 5.12
C VAL A 34 8.80 4.10 5.06
N LEU A 35 8.60 2.86 5.52
CA LEU A 35 7.28 2.25 5.56
C LEU A 35 6.31 3.06 6.42
N GLY A 36 6.74 3.53 7.59
CA GLY A 36 5.93 4.38 8.46
C GLY A 36 5.50 5.68 7.80
N SER A 37 6.38 6.31 7.00
CA SER A 37 6.03 7.53 6.24
C SER A 37 5.05 7.24 5.10
N ILE A 38 5.15 6.08 4.46
CA ILE A 38 4.17 5.62 3.47
C ILE A 38 2.80 5.41 4.12
N GLU A 39 2.72 4.71 5.26
CA GLU A 39 1.47 4.42 5.95
C GLU A 39 0.79 5.66 6.59
N ARG A 40 1.57 6.70 6.89
CA ARG A 40 1.04 8.02 7.30
C ARG A 40 0.67 8.89 6.11
N GLY A 41 1.06 8.51 4.89
CA GLY A 41 0.83 9.28 3.67
C GLY A 41 1.75 10.49 3.50
N THR A 42 2.79 10.62 4.33
CA THR A 42 3.80 11.69 4.23
C THR A 42 4.88 11.39 3.19
N ARG A 43 4.94 10.14 2.70
CA ARG A 43 5.76 9.74 1.56
C ARG A 43 4.92 8.95 0.56
N LYS A 44 4.99 9.30 -0.72
CA LYS A 44 4.40 8.50 -1.80
C LYS A 44 5.33 7.33 -2.15
N PRO A 45 4.87 6.07 -2.11
CA PRO A 45 5.67 4.95 -2.60
C PRO A 45 5.78 5.03 -4.12
N ASP A 46 6.93 4.64 -4.68
CA ASP A 46 7.04 4.41 -6.11
C ASP A 46 6.37 3.06 -6.51
N MET A 47 6.29 2.81 -7.81
CA MET A 47 5.66 1.61 -8.33
C MET A 47 6.38 0.32 -7.88
N LYS A 48 7.71 0.35 -7.73
CA LYS A 48 8.50 -0.81 -7.31
C LYS A 48 8.21 -1.19 -5.86
N ILE A 49 8.10 -0.20 -4.97
CA ILE A 49 7.69 -0.40 -3.58
C ILE A 49 6.25 -0.93 -3.53
N LEU A 50 5.33 -0.36 -4.32
CA LEU A 50 3.93 -0.83 -4.36
C LEU A 50 3.82 -2.28 -4.82
N GLN A 51 4.56 -2.68 -5.87
CA GLN A 51 4.59 -4.06 -6.35
C GLN A 51 5.11 -5.02 -5.28
N ARG A 52 6.18 -4.64 -4.56
CA ARG A 52 6.70 -5.46 -3.45
C ARG A 52 5.70 -5.60 -2.31
N ILE A 53 5.04 -4.50 -1.91
CA ILE A 53 4.00 -4.53 -0.88
C ILE A 53 2.85 -5.44 -1.31
N SER A 54 2.37 -5.29 -2.55
CA SER A 54 1.31 -6.13 -3.13
C SER A 54 1.69 -7.62 -3.12
N ALA A 55 2.93 -7.96 -3.50
CA ALA A 55 3.43 -9.32 -3.49
C ALA A 55 3.49 -9.92 -2.07
N ILE A 56 4.09 -9.21 -1.10
CA ILE A 56 4.23 -9.67 0.29
C ILE A 56 2.88 -9.78 1.00
N LEU A 57 1.98 -8.83 0.75
CA LEU A 57 0.65 -8.83 1.37
C LEU A 57 -0.35 -9.72 0.62
N HIS A 58 0.05 -10.38 -0.47
CA HIS A 58 -0.81 -11.23 -1.30
C HIS A 58 -2.14 -10.55 -1.67
N VAL A 59 -2.05 -9.32 -2.17
CA VAL A 59 -3.18 -8.50 -2.63
C VAL A 59 -2.90 -7.94 -4.01
N GLY A 60 -3.93 -7.70 -4.81
CA GLY A 60 -3.77 -7.03 -6.10
C GLY A 60 -3.28 -5.59 -5.92
N ILE A 61 -2.48 -5.07 -6.86
CA ILE A 61 -2.02 -3.67 -6.79
C ILE A 61 -3.21 -2.68 -6.82
N GLU A 62 -4.28 -3.05 -7.52
CA GLU A 62 -5.54 -2.32 -7.55
C GLU A 62 -6.28 -2.33 -6.21
N GLU A 63 -5.98 -3.28 -5.33
CA GLU A 63 -6.48 -3.28 -3.96
C GLU A 63 -5.70 -2.33 -3.05
N LEU A 64 -4.52 -1.85 -3.46
CA LEU A 64 -3.80 -0.78 -2.78
C LEU A 64 -4.22 0.61 -3.30
N HIS A 65 -4.76 0.68 -4.52
CA HIS A 65 -5.23 1.90 -5.17
C HIS A 65 -6.76 2.01 -5.20
N VAL A 66 -7.33 3.20 -5.40
CA VAL A 66 -8.74 3.29 -5.81
C VAL A 66 -8.74 3.31 -7.32
N VAL A 67 -9.06 2.19 -7.94
CA VAL A 67 -9.58 2.24 -9.32
C VAL A 67 -10.96 2.87 -9.19
N LYS A 68 -11.17 4.04 -9.79
CA LYS A 68 -12.54 4.49 -10.05
C LYS A 68 -13.13 3.49 -11.05
N SER A 69 -13.77 2.44 -10.56
CA SER A 69 -14.67 1.63 -11.35
C SER A 69 -15.81 2.55 -11.81
N GLY A 70 -15.71 3.08 -13.03
CA GLY A 70 -16.66 4.08 -13.51
C GLY A 70 -16.37 4.75 -14.86
N GLN A 71 -15.87 4.02 -15.84
CA GLN A 71 -16.23 4.26 -17.25
C GLN A 71 -16.51 2.89 -17.88
N VAL A 72 -17.71 2.39 -17.64
CA VAL A 72 -18.32 1.45 -18.59
C VAL A 72 -19.08 2.34 -19.54
N GLU A 73 -18.50 2.61 -20.71
CA GLU A 73 -19.25 3.10 -21.86
C GLU A 73 -20.35 2.06 -22.13
N ARG A 74 -21.59 2.42 -21.79
CA ARG A 74 -22.74 1.67 -22.26
C ARG A 74 -22.90 2.02 -23.73
N GLY A 75 -22.65 1.03 -24.59
CA GLY A 75 -23.20 1.01 -25.94
C GLY A 75 -24.72 0.92 -25.93
#